data_AF-A0A2H6AYX7-F1
#
_entry.id   AF-A0A2H6AYX7-F1
#
_cell.length_a   1.000
_cell.length_b   1.000
_cell.length_c   1.000
_cell.angle_alpha   90.00
_cell.angle_beta   90.00
_cell.angle_gamma   90.00
#
_symmetry.space_group_name_H-M   'P 1'
#
loop_
_entity.id
_entity.type
_entity.pdbx_description
1 polymer ?
#
loop_
_entity_poly.entity_id
_entity_poly.type
_entity_poly.pdbx_seq_one_letter_code
_entity_poly.pdbx_strand_id
1 'polypeptide(L)'
;MRHGQESRVERGGSVDAVRCRLALAALPWQMLGNFGNLAVAVLLLRDVLPASVLALWAGASLATLAIRAMAAPVLGARAPSNPRQVLRLLACGSALTGSCWGLLAFLVPPFESFPTGPALVAVFAGITAGATALNAGYLAAVAAYVLPILAGGLWRFASSFEPPGLALAGLIVLYGALLLGAARRFEQVLIDSHMMRLERERFATELDRRARELEAAWRQSALLEARFRALVDHAPVAVVQFDPEGRILYANQALLDLVGRDRPREELQRLRDRLATCVNRSEPVELDLEVPEGQRRVLVRPVSLPTEGGRHPDVILWLQDVTDVARTLAELDYLAHHDPLTGLANRARLRQRLARLEQEASSGWALVILDLDTFKSINDRFGHAVGDRLLVEIARRLQRSVREGDLVARLGGDEFIVLLEGVDRPEQACELAGRLAATFAEPFVVEGQSLSVAVSIGVAVAPLHGTSSSAVLRAADLACYWAKTRSGTAVRLYDPGCAWSEAERSRTPLSAGATASAAPEIPSDESQRRIGGCAAASTASTDHLPQGVGGLPDRQEGEDDAGAAMCRPIGG
;
A
#
# COMPACT_ATOMS: atom_id res chain seq x y z
N MET A 1 3.01 -23.93 33.81
CA MET A 1 4.02 -24.69 34.60
C MET A 1 5.24 -25.14 33.78
N ARG A 2 5.14 -25.47 32.48
CA ARG A 2 6.30 -25.85 31.64
C ARG A 2 7.38 -24.76 31.45
N HIS A 3 7.01 -23.50 31.19
CA HIS A 3 7.99 -22.38 31.11
C HIS A 3 8.77 -22.09 32.40
N GLY A 4 8.22 -22.43 33.57
CA GLY A 4 8.91 -22.29 34.86
C GLY A 4 9.98 -23.35 35.10
N GLN A 5 9.84 -24.53 34.49
CA GLN A 5 10.85 -25.60 34.57
C GLN A 5 11.99 -25.38 33.58
N GLU A 6 11.70 -24.96 32.34
CA GLU A 6 12.73 -24.63 31.34
C GLU A 6 13.63 -23.48 31.80
N SER A 7 13.06 -22.38 32.28
CA SER A 7 13.84 -21.24 32.79
C SER A 7 14.69 -21.57 34.02
N ARG A 8 14.29 -22.55 34.84
CA ARG A 8 15.05 -22.99 36.03
C ARG A 8 16.19 -23.95 35.65
N VAL A 9 16.00 -24.78 34.63
CA VAL A 9 17.03 -25.66 34.08
C VAL A 9 18.07 -24.85 33.30
N GLU A 10 17.65 -23.88 32.50
CA GLU A 10 18.55 -22.96 31.78
C GLU A 10 19.34 -22.05 32.73
N ARG A 11 18.69 -21.49 33.77
CA ARG A 11 19.40 -20.75 34.83
C ARG A 11 20.38 -21.65 35.56
N GLY A 12 20.00 -22.88 35.89
CA GLY A 12 20.88 -23.85 36.53
C GLY A 12 22.12 -24.18 35.68
N GLY A 13 21.94 -24.36 34.37
CA GLY A 13 23.05 -24.57 33.43
C GLY A 13 23.96 -23.34 33.30
N SER A 14 23.38 -22.13 33.28
CA SER A 14 24.13 -20.87 33.24
C SER A 14 24.97 -20.66 34.50
N VAL A 15 24.43 -20.96 35.68
CA VAL A 15 25.14 -20.84 36.96
C VAL A 15 26.32 -21.83 37.03
N ASP A 16 26.12 -23.08 36.62
CA ASP A 16 27.20 -24.08 36.61
C ASP A 16 28.32 -23.70 35.63
N ALA A 17 27.99 -23.08 34.49
CA ALA A 17 28.98 -22.55 33.55
C ALA A 17 29.78 -21.36 34.13
N VAL A 18 29.12 -20.47 34.89
CA VAL A 18 29.80 -19.36 35.59
C VAL A 18 30.75 -19.91 36.66
N ARG A 19 30.29 -20.85 37.51
CA ARG A 19 31.15 -21.53 38.51
C ARG A 19 32.36 -22.19 37.86
N CYS A 20 32.16 -22.88 36.74
CA CYS A 20 33.23 -23.57 36.03
C CYS A 20 34.30 -22.59 35.52
N ARG A 21 33.87 -21.46 34.93
CA ARG A 21 34.79 -20.40 34.47
C ARG A 21 35.57 -19.78 35.62
N LEU A 22 34.91 -19.44 36.73
CA LEU A 22 35.56 -18.87 37.91
C LEU A 22 36.57 -19.85 38.53
N ALA A 23 36.19 -21.12 38.68
CA ALA A 23 37.05 -22.15 39.26
C ALA A 23 38.29 -22.44 38.39
N LEU A 24 38.13 -22.50 37.06
CA LEU A 24 39.25 -22.71 36.13
C LEU A 24 40.18 -21.50 36.06
N ALA A 25 39.65 -20.28 36.07
CA ALA A 25 40.45 -19.06 36.05
C ALA A 25 41.31 -18.91 37.32
N ALA A 26 40.81 -19.39 38.46
CA ALA A 26 41.54 -19.35 39.72
C ALA A 26 42.58 -20.49 39.87
N LEU A 27 42.47 -21.56 39.08
CA LEU A 27 43.28 -22.78 39.23
C LEU A 27 44.81 -22.53 39.14
N PRO A 28 45.36 -21.72 38.22
CA PRO A 28 46.80 -21.44 38.18
C PRO A 28 47.30 -20.74 39.45
N TRP A 29 46.54 -19.78 39.97
CA TRP A 29 46.85 -19.07 41.20
C TRP A 29 46.81 -20.00 42.42
N GLN A 30 45.87 -20.95 42.44
CA GLN A 30 45.85 -22.00 43.46
C GLN A 30 47.09 -22.90 43.40
N MET A 31 47.54 -23.28 42.19
CA MET A 31 48.73 -24.11 42.03
C MET A 31 49.97 -23.37 42.54
N LEU A 32 50.12 -22.09 42.18
CA LEU A 32 51.23 -21.25 42.62
C LEU A 32 51.24 -21.06 44.14
N GLY A 33 50.08 -20.74 44.72
CA GLY A 33 49.94 -20.57 46.17
C GLY A 33 50.25 -21.85 46.95
N ASN A 34 49.75 -23.00 46.48
CA ASN A 34 50.03 -24.29 47.12
C ASN A 34 51.49 -24.72 46.97
N PHE A 35 52.13 -24.43 45.83
CA PHE A 35 53.56 -24.67 45.65
C PHE A 35 54.39 -23.83 46.62
N GLY A 36 54.07 -22.54 46.76
CA GLY A 36 54.73 -21.66 47.74
C GLY A 36 54.55 -22.15 49.18
N ASN A 37 53.32 -22.53 49.55
CA ASN A 37 53.02 -23.10 50.87
C ASN A 37 53.78 -24.40 51.11
N LEU A 38 53.91 -25.25 50.09
CA LEU A 38 54.67 -26.50 50.18
C LEU A 38 56.16 -26.23 50.43
N ALA A 39 56.76 -25.27 49.72
CA ALA A 39 58.16 -24.88 49.93
C ALA A 39 58.39 -24.38 51.37
N VAL A 40 57.50 -23.52 51.89
CA VAL A 40 57.57 -23.03 53.27
C VAL A 40 57.40 -24.18 54.27
N ALA A 41 56.44 -25.08 54.07
CA ALA A 41 56.21 -26.21 54.96
C ALA A 41 57.42 -27.15 55.03
N VAL A 42 58.05 -27.45 53.88
CA VAL A 42 59.27 -28.28 53.82
C VAL A 42 60.41 -27.62 54.60
N LEU A 43 60.61 -26.31 54.46
CA LEU A 43 61.64 -25.59 55.20
C LEU A 43 61.42 -25.60 56.71
N LEU A 44 60.17 -25.46 57.16
CA LEU A 44 59.83 -25.45 58.59
C LEU A 44 59.89 -26.85 59.23
N LEU A 45 59.66 -27.91 58.45
CA LEU A 45 59.57 -29.28 58.94
C LEU A 45 60.84 -30.11 58.76
N ARG A 46 61.86 -29.57 58.07
CA ARG A 46 63.12 -30.28 57.78
C ARG A 46 63.82 -30.82 59.02
N ASP A 47 63.69 -30.10 60.14
CA ASP A 47 64.33 -30.42 61.42
C ASP A 47 63.37 -31.19 62.36
N VAL A 48 62.11 -31.40 61.95
CA VAL A 48 61.04 -32.03 62.74
C VAL A 48 60.73 -33.45 62.24
N LEU A 49 60.78 -33.68 60.93
CA LEU A 49 60.45 -34.98 60.31
C LEU A 49 61.69 -35.65 59.71
N PRO A 50 61.77 -36.99 59.70
CA PRO A 50 62.80 -37.70 58.95
C PRO A 50 62.78 -37.31 57.47
N ALA A 51 63.96 -37.11 56.88
CA ALA A 51 64.09 -36.66 55.49
C ALA A 51 63.32 -37.54 54.48
N SER A 52 63.24 -38.85 54.72
CA SER A 52 62.48 -39.79 53.88
C SER A 52 60.97 -39.57 53.94
N VAL A 53 60.42 -39.33 55.14
CA VAL A 53 58.99 -39.06 55.35
C VAL A 53 58.61 -37.71 54.75
N LEU A 54 59.44 -36.69 54.97
CA LEU A 54 59.23 -35.36 54.42
C LEU A 54 59.31 -35.35 52.89
N ALA A 55 60.29 -36.05 52.31
CA ALA A 55 60.44 -36.18 50.86
C ALA A 55 59.26 -36.93 50.22
N LEU A 56 58.79 -38.02 50.85
CA LEU A 56 57.63 -38.77 50.36
C LEU A 56 56.35 -37.92 50.38
N TRP A 57 56.09 -37.20 51.48
CA TRP A 57 54.93 -36.33 51.60
C TRP A 57 54.98 -35.13 50.65
N ALA A 58 56.16 -34.49 50.52
CA ALA A 58 56.34 -33.38 49.60
C ALA A 58 56.22 -33.82 48.14
N GLY A 59 56.77 -35.00 47.79
CA GLY A 59 56.63 -35.61 46.47
C GLY A 59 55.17 -35.94 46.13
N ALA A 60 54.42 -36.53 47.07
CA ALA A 60 52.99 -36.76 46.90
C ALA A 60 52.21 -35.45 46.70
N SER A 61 52.51 -34.41 47.49
CA SER A 61 51.88 -33.10 47.38
C SER A 61 52.17 -32.44 46.02
N LEU A 62 53.43 -32.47 45.55
CA LEU A 62 53.82 -31.99 44.22
C LEU A 62 53.12 -32.77 43.11
N ALA A 63 52.97 -34.09 43.25
CA ALA A 63 52.26 -34.90 42.28
C ALA A 63 50.79 -34.49 42.17
N THR A 64 50.11 -34.19 43.28
CA THR A 64 48.72 -33.69 43.22
C THR A 64 48.61 -32.35 42.47
N LEU A 65 49.57 -31.44 42.68
CA LEU A 65 49.62 -30.16 41.98
C LEU A 65 49.91 -30.34 40.49
N ALA A 66 50.86 -31.22 40.14
CA ALA A 66 51.20 -31.51 38.74
C ALA A 66 50.01 -32.13 37.99
N ILE A 67 49.31 -33.10 38.59
CA ILE A 67 48.11 -33.71 38.00
C ILE A 67 47.04 -32.64 37.72
N ARG A 68 46.80 -31.74 38.68
CA ARG A 68 45.81 -30.67 38.52
C ARG A 68 46.22 -29.64 37.46
N ALA A 69 47.50 -29.28 37.41
CA ALA A 69 48.04 -28.37 36.39
C ALA A 69 47.92 -28.98 34.97
N MET A 70 48.25 -30.27 34.82
CA MET A 70 48.11 -30.99 33.54
C MET A 70 46.66 -31.19 33.13
N ALA A 71 45.75 -31.40 34.10
CA ALA A 71 44.32 -31.57 33.83
C ALA A 71 43.62 -30.25 33.47
N ALA A 72 44.15 -29.09 33.88
CA ALA A 72 43.55 -27.77 33.69
C ALA A 72 43.11 -27.47 32.23
N PRO A 73 43.98 -27.60 31.20
CA PRO A 73 43.59 -27.33 29.81
C PRO A 73 42.51 -28.28 29.29
N VAL A 74 42.58 -29.56 29.67
CA VAL A 74 41.60 -30.59 29.28
C VAL A 74 40.23 -30.31 29.89
N LEU A 75 40.21 -29.94 31.17
CA LEU A 75 38.98 -29.55 31.87
C LEU A 75 38.40 -28.25 31.31
N GLY A 76 39.26 -27.29 30.94
CA GLY A 76 38.85 -26.05 30.26
C GLY A 76 38.18 -26.30 28.91
N ALA A 77 38.72 -27.21 28.10
CA ALA A 77 38.12 -27.58 26.82
C ALA A 77 36.75 -28.29 26.98
N ARG A 78 36.56 -29.07 28.06
CA ARG A 78 35.30 -29.78 28.35
C ARG A 78 34.25 -28.94 29.05
N ALA A 79 34.64 -27.80 29.63
CA ALA A 79 33.76 -26.94 30.42
C ALA A 79 32.49 -26.47 29.72
N PRO A 80 32.49 -26.08 28.42
CA PRO A 80 31.28 -25.66 27.72
C PRO A 80 30.27 -26.80 27.53
N SER A 81 30.77 -28.02 27.29
CA SER A 81 29.92 -29.19 26.99
C SER A 81 29.32 -29.84 28.25
N ASN A 82 30.05 -29.88 29.36
CA ASN A 82 29.60 -30.55 30.58
C ASN A 82 30.17 -29.90 31.85
N PRO A 83 29.65 -28.72 32.23
CA PRO A 83 30.19 -27.94 33.35
C PRO A 83 30.09 -28.68 34.69
N ARG A 84 29.04 -29.49 34.89
CA ARG A 84 28.84 -30.26 36.13
C ARG A 84 29.90 -31.33 36.33
N GLN A 85 30.26 -32.06 35.26
CA GLN A 85 31.31 -33.06 35.33
C GLN A 85 32.67 -32.41 35.61
N VAL A 86 32.96 -31.28 34.97
CA VAL A 86 34.20 -30.52 35.21
C VAL A 86 34.27 -30.03 36.66
N LEU A 87 33.19 -29.46 37.20
CA LEU A 87 33.13 -29.03 38.60
C LEU A 87 33.38 -30.18 39.58
N ARG A 88 32.80 -31.37 39.34
CA ARG A 88 33.06 -32.56 40.16
C ARG A 88 34.53 -32.98 40.12
N LEU A 89 35.16 -32.96 38.95
CA LEU A 89 36.58 -33.30 38.78
C LEU A 89 37.49 -32.27 39.48
N LEU A 90 37.14 -30.98 39.41
CA LEU A 90 37.85 -29.92 40.14
C LEU A 90 37.74 -30.10 41.66
N ALA A 91 36.53 -30.40 42.18
CA ALA A 91 36.34 -30.71 43.59
C ALA A 91 37.12 -31.97 44.03
N CYS A 92 37.15 -33.01 43.18
CA CYS A 92 37.93 -34.22 43.45
C CYS A 92 39.44 -33.94 43.52
N GLY A 93 39.98 -33.15 42.58
CA GLY A 93 41.37 -32.73 42.63
C GLY A 93 41.69 -31.88 43.87
N SER A 94 40.77 -30.98 44.26
CA SER A 94 40.88 -30.21 45.50
C SER A 94 40.85 -31.12 46.74
N ALA A 95 40.00 -32.15 46.76
CA ALA A 95 39.97 -33.15 47.83
C ALA A 95 41.31 -33.87 47.96
N LEU A 96 41.89 -34.32 46.84
CA LEU A 96 43.18 -35.01 46.83
C LEU A 96 44.29 -34.13 47.43
N THR A 97 44.34 -32.85 47.01
CA THR A 97 45.33 -31.90 47.54
C THR A 97 45.09 -31.61 49.02
N GLY A 98 43.83 -31.42 49.42
CA GLY A 98 43.43 -31.18 50.82
C GLY A 98 43.77 -32.37 51.72
N SER A 99 43.55 -33.60 51.25
CA SER A 99 43.91 -34.83 51.97
C SER A 99 45.41 -34.98 52.16
N CYS A 100 46.24 -34.63 51.16
CA CYS A 100 47.70 -34.61 51.33
C CYS A 100 48.12 -33.64 52.44
N TRP A 101 47.51 -32.44 52.50
CA TRP A 101 47.75 -31.50 53.59
C TRP A 101 47.19 -31.97 54.94
N GLY A 102 46.03 -32.60 54.97
CA GLY A 102 45.44 -33.16 56.20
C GLY A 102 46.27 -34.31 56.79
N LEU A 103 46.92 -35.12 55.93
CA LEU A 103 47.81 -36.19 56.36
C LEU A 103 49.00 -35.68 57.18
N LEU A 104 49.45 -34.45 56.90
CA LEU A 104 50.57 -33.84 57.62
C LEU A 104 50.33 -33.78 59.14
N ALA A 105 49.08 -33.58 59.57
CA ALA A 105 48.73 -33.54 60.98
C ALA A 105 49.05 -34.85 61.72
N PHE A 106 49.04 -35.98 61.02
CA PHE A 106 49.36 -37.31 61.57
C PHE A 106 50.86 -37.60 61.54
N LEU A 107 51.61 -36.99 60.61
CA LEU A 107 53.05 -37.19 60.47
C LEU A 107 53.85 -36.41 61.52
N VAL A 108 53.32 -35.28 61.98
CA VAL A 108 54.01 -34.39 62.93
C VAL A 108 53.92 -34.91 64.38
N PRO A 109 55.07 -35.05 65.10
CA PRO A 109 55.11 -35.53 66.49
C PRO A 109 54.33 -34.67 67.50
N PRO A 110 53.99 -35.22 68.68
CA PRO A 110 53.65 -34.53 69.92
C PRO A 110 53.79 -33.01 69.97
N PHE A 111 52.76 -32.15 69.90
CA PHE A 111 52.99 -30.70 70.08
C PHE A 111 53.55 -30.32 71.46
N GLU A 112 53.34 -31.19 72.45
CA GLU A 112 53.93 -31.09 73.80
C GLU A 112 55.46 -31.27 73.80
N SER A 113 56.05 -31.78 72.71
CA SER A 113 57.47 -32.10 72.63
C SER A 113 58.31 -31.06 71.87
N PHE A 114 57.71 -30.02 71.27
CA PHE A 114 58.42 -29.09 70.39
C PHE A 114 57.98 -27.61 70.52
N PRO A 115 58.92 -26.65 70.61
CA PRO A 115 58.61 -25.20 70.65
C PRO A 115 58.06 -24.62 69.33
N THR A 116 57.98 -25.40 68.25
CA THR A 116 57.54 -24.96 66.90
C THR A 116 56.03 -25.13 66.64
N GLY A 117 55.25 -25.62 67.62
CA GLY A 117 53.82 -25.88 67.46
C GLY A 117 52.96 -24.71 66.96
N PRO A 118 53.08 -23.50 67.53
CA PRO A 118 52.35 -22.32 67.07
C PRO A 118 52.65 -21.92 65.62
N ALA A 119 53.88 -22.16 65.13
CA ALA A 119 54.27 -21.87 63.76
C ALA A 119 53.57 -22.81 62.76
N LEU A 120 53.37 -24.09 63.11
CA LEU A 120 52.64 -25.04 62.28
C LEU A 120 51.14 -24.75 62.24
N VAL A 121 50.55 -24.33 63.37
CA VAL A 121 49.16 -23.85 63.41
C VAL A 121 48.98 -22.63 62.51
N ALA A 122 49.94 -21.70 62.50
CA ALA A 122 49.93 -20.54 61.60
C ALA A 122 50.03 -20.95 60.12
N VAL A 123 50.81 -21.99 59.80
CA VAL A 123 50.91 -22.54 58.43
C VAL A 123 49.59 -23.19 58.01
N PHE A 124 48.97 -24.03 58.84
CA PHE A 124 47.66 -24.64 58.53
C PHE A 124 46.56 -23.58 58.40
N ALA A 125 46.55 -22.57 59.27
CA ALA A 125 45.64 -21.44 59.17
C ALA A 125 45.87 -20.62 57.89
N GLY A 126 47.12 -20.34 57.53
CA GLY A 126 47.47 -19.63 56.29
C GLY A 126 47.09 -20.39 55.02
N ILE A 127 47.32 -21.71 54.99
CA ILE A 127 46.97 -22.57 53.85
C ILE A 127 45.45 -22.65 53.68
N THR A 128 44.70 -22.84 54.77
CA THR A 128 43.24 -22.92 54.72
C THR A 128 42.60 -21.57 54.39
N ALA A 129 43.13 -20.45 54.90
CA ALA A 129 42.73 -19.10 54.52
C ALA A 129 42.98 -18.81 53.04
N GLY A 130 44.22 -19.03 52.57
CA GLY A 130 44.62 -18.78 51.19
C GLY A 130 43.87 -19.64 50.19
N ALA A 131 43.68 -20.93 50.50
CA ALA A 131 42.89 -21.80 49.65
C ALA A 131 41.41 -21.40 49.60
N THR A 132 40.85 -20.89 50.70
CA THR A 132 39.46 -20.38 50.73
C THR A 132 39.29 -19.14 49.86
N ALA A 133 40.23 -18.19 49.94
CA ALA A 133 40.23 -16.99 49.09
C ALA A 133 40.38 -17.34 47.60
N LEU A 134 41.26 -18.28 47.27
CA LEU A 134 41.56 -18.67 45.89
C LEU A 134 40.56 -19.68 45.28
N ASN A 135 39.70 -20.32 46.08
CA ASN A 135 38.66 -21.25 45.60
C ASN A 135 37.22 -20.68 45.72
N ALA A 136 37.06 -19.41 46.09
CA ALA A 136 35.77 -18.81 46.44
C ALA A 136 34.67 -18.89 45.35
N GLY A 137 35.03 -19.16 44.11
CA GLY A 137 34.08 -19.36 43.01
C GLY A 137 33.31 -20.69 43.01
N TYR A 138 33.67 -21.66 43.87
CA TYR A 138 32.96 -22.93 43.99
C TYR A 138 33.10 -23.57 45.38
N LEU A 139 32.07 -23.45 46.22
CA LEU A 139 32.08 -23.90 47.61
C LEU A 139 32.42 -25.39 47.77
N ALA A 140 31.98 -26.27 46.87
CA ALA A 140 32.26 -27.69 47.01
C ALA A 140 33.76 -28.00 46.85
N ALA A 141 34.48 -27.26 46.00
CA ALA A 141 35.93 -27.39 45.90
C ALA A 141 36.66 -26.79 47.12
N VAL A 142 36.16 -25.68 47.67
CA VAL A 142 36.66 -25.11 48.94
C VAL A 142 36.52 -26.13 50.07
N ALA A 143 35.31 -26.67 50.24
CA ALA A 143 35.00 -27.65 51.28
C ALA A 143 35.83 -28.92 51.12
N ALA A 144 35.95 -29.43 49.89
CA ALA A 144 36.78 -30.58 49.57
C ALA A 144 38.26 -30.36 49.95
N TYR A 145 38.79 -29.15 49.79
CA TYR A 145 40.16 -28.83 50.16
C TYR A 145 40.34 -28.63 51.67
N VAL A 146 39.44 -27.88 52.30
CA VAL A 146 39.59 -27.41 53.69
C VAL A 146 39.21 -28.49 54.70
N LEU A 147 38.16 -29.26 54.47
CA LEU A 147 37.65 -30.24 55.44
C LEU A 147 38.68 -31.33 55.84
N PRO A 148 39.45 -31.93 54.93
CA PRO A 148 40.48 -32.90 55.31
C PRO A 148 41.58 -32.29 56.20
N ILE A 149 41.95 -31.04 55.94
CA ILE A 149 42.96 -30.31 56.72
C ILE A 149 42.45 -30.04 58.14
N LEU A 150 41.21 -29.55 58.25
CA LEU A 150 40.58 -29.31 59.55
C LEU A 150 40.35 -30.61 60.32
N ALA A 151 39.97 -31.70 59.64
CA ALA A 151 39.77 -33.00 60.27
C ALA A 151 41.08 -33.57 60.83
N GLY A 152 42.18 -33.47 60.08
CA GLY A 152 43.50 -33.87 60.54
C GLY A 152 43.94 -33.05 61.76
N GLY A 153 43.80 -31.73 61.71
CA GLY A 153 44.11 -30.84 62.84
C GLY A 153 43.23 -31.12 64.06
N LEU A 154 41.92 -31.27 63.86
CA LEU A 154 40.96 -31.55 64.93
C LEU A 154 41.30 -32.86 65.65
N TRP A 155 41.51 -33.95 64.90
CA TRP A 155 41.92 -35.22 65.48
C TRP A 155 43.19 -35.04 66.31
N ARG A 156 44.16 -34.32 65.75
CA ARG A 156 45.48 -34.15 66.35
C ARG A 156 45.49 -33.44 67.69
N PHE A 157 44.65 -32.41 67.84
CA PHE A 157 44.55 -31.62 69.07
C PHE A 157 43.51 -32.18 70.05
N ALA A 158 42.47 -32.86 69.56
CA ALA A 158 41.50 -33.53 70.43
C ALA A 158 42.11 -34.78 71.09
N SER A 159 43.03 -35.47 70.42
CA SER A 159 43.63 -36.70 70.93
C SER A 159 44.64 -36.51 72.06
N SER A 160 45.08 -35.28 72.36
CA SER A 160 45.98 -35.03 73.50
C SER A 160 45.25 -35.05 74.84
N PHE A 161 43.93 -34.84 74.85
CA PHE A 161 43.09 -34.72 76.06
C PHE A 161 43.54 -33.64 77.07
N GLU A 162 44.48 -32.79 76.69
CA GLU A 162 44.99 -31.66 77.49
C GLU A 162 44.17 -30.38 77.23
N PRO A 163 43.93 -29.52 78.24
CA PRO A 163 43.16 -28.28 78.10
C PRO A 163 43.56 -27.37 76.92
N PRO A 164 44.85 -27.09 76.64
CA PRO A 164 45.24 -26.28 75.47
C PRO A 164 44.95 -26.96 74.12
N GLY A 165 45.00 -28.29 74.05
CA GLY A 165 44.66 -29.06 72.85
C GLY A 165 43.16 -28.98 72.53
N LEU A 166 42.31 -29.19 73.55
CA LEU A 166 40.85 -29.08 73.40
C LEU A 166 40.41 -27.66 73.01
N ALA A 167 41.05 -26.62 73.57
CA ALA A 167 40.79 -25.23 73.20
C ALA A 167 41.12 -24.96 71.71
N LEU A 168 42.25 -25.48 71.23
CA LEU A 168 42.66 -25.31 69.84
C LEU A 168 41.80 -26.13 68.86
N ALA A 169 41.37 -27.33 69.27
CA ALA A 169 40.36 -28.12 68.55
C ALA A 169 39.03 -27.34 68.39
N GLY A 170 38.55 -26.69 69.45
CA GLY A 170 37.38 -25.82 69.40
C GLY A 170 37.57 -24.62 68.44
N LEU A 171 38.75 -24.00 68.45
CA LEU A 171 39.10 -22.91 67.54
C LEU A 171 39.12 -23.37 66.07
N ILE A 172 39.62 -24.57 65.78
CA ILE A 172 39.63 -25.15 64.42
C ILE A 172 38.21 -25.34 63.90
N VAL A 173 37.28 -25.83 64.74
CA VAL A 173 35.87 -25.97 64.36
C VAL A 173 35.22 -24.61 64.07
N LEU A 174 35.42 -23.63 64.98
CA LEU A 174 34.91 -22.27 64.81
C LEU A 174 35.47 -21.62 63.54
N TYR A 175 36.78 -21.71 63.34
CA TYR A 175 37.48 -21.16 62.19
C TYR A 175 37.03 -21.81 60.88
N GLY A 176 36.85 -23.13 60.86
CA GLY A 176 36.31 -23.86 59.72
C GLY A 176 34.89 -23.43 59.34
N ALA A 177 34.02 -23.25 60.34
CA ALA A 177 32.66 -22.77 60.12
C ALA A 177 32.65 -21.34 59.55
N LEU A 178 33.51 -20.45 60.08
CA LEU A 178 33.66 -19.08 59.58
C LEU A 178 34.19 -19.04 58.14
N LEU A 179 35.21 -19.84 57.82
CA LEU A 179 35.78 -19.91 56.46
C LEU A 179 34.76 -20.45 55.44
N LEU A 180 34.05 -21.53 55.76
CA LEU A 180 33.04 -22.09 54.86
C LEU A 180 31.84 -21.15 54.70
N GLY A 181 31.44 -20.47 55.77
CA GLY A 181 30.40 -19.43 55.74
C GLY A 181 30.81 -18.24 54.86
N ALA A 182 32.05 -17.75 55.00
CA ALA A 182 32.60 -16.70 54.16
C ALA A 182 32.68 -17.15 52.69
N ALA A 183 33.21 -18.35 52.41
CA ALA A 183 33.28 -18.92 51.07
C ALA A 183 31.91 -19.00 50.39
N ARG A 184 30.88 -19.44 51.13
CA ARG A 184 29.51 -19.50 50.63
C ARG A 184 28.97 -18.11 50.27
N ARG A 185 29.21 -17.11 51.11
CA ARG A 185 28.80 -15.72 50.83
C ARG A 185 29.53 -15.16 49.60
N PHE A 186 30.83 -15.39 49.50
CA PHE A 186 31.62 -14.96 48.35
C PHE A 186 31.15 -15.62 47.04
N GLU A 187 30.85 -16.93 47.05
CA GLU A 187 30.33 -17.62 45.86
C GLU A 187 29.01 -16.98 45.40
N GLN A 188 28.09 -16.71 46.33
CA GLN A 188 26.80 -16.09 46.03
C GLN A 188 26.97 -14.71 45.38
N VAL A 189 27.78 -13.84 45.99
CA VAL A 189 28.03 -12.49 45.46
C VAL A 189 28.67 -12.54 44.07
N LEU A 190 29.63 -13.44 43.85
CA LEU A 190 30.28 -13.57 42.55
C LEU A 190 29.31 -14.04 41.47
N ILE A 191 28.50 -15.06 41.75
CA ILE A 191 27.49 -15.56 40.80
C ILE A 191 26.47 -14.46 40.49
N ASP A 192 25.92 -13.81 41.51
CA ASP A 192 24.92 -12.75 41.33
C ASP A 192 25.50 -11.59 40.50
N SER A 193 26.74 -11.17 40.78
CA SER A 193 27.40 -10.10 40.02
C SER A 193 27.59 -10.44 38.53
N HIS A 194 27.94 -11.68 38.21
CA HIS A 194 28.10 -12.13 36.83
C HIS A 194 26.77 -12.31 36.11
N MET A 195 25.75 -12.82 36.80
CA MET A 195 24.41 -12.95 36.25
C MET A 195 23.81 -11.58 35.94
N MET A 196 23.96 -10.61 36.85
CA MET A 196 23.53 -9.22 36.61
C MET A 196 24.22 -8.58 35.40
N ARG A 197 25.51 -8.86 35.16
CA ARG A 197 26.21 -8.36 33.96
C ARG A 197 25.62 -8.93 32.67
N LEU A 198 25.39 -10.25 32.64
CA LEU A 198 24.81 -10.91 31.46
C LEU A 198 23.39 -10.43 31.18
N GLU A 199 22.59 -10.21 32.22
CA GLU A 199 21.24 -9.66 32.07
C GLU A 199 21.28 -8.23 31.55
N ARG A 200 22.16 -7.37 32.08
CA ARG A 200 22.33 -5.99 31.61
C ARG A 200 22.70 -5.91 30.12
N GLU A 201 23.64 -6.73 29.68
CA GLU A 201 24.05 -6.78 28.27
C GLU A 201 22.89 -7.22 27.37
N ARG A 202 22.14 -8.27 27.76
CA ARG A 202 20.96 -8.73 27.03
C ARG A 202 19.89 -7.62 26.93
N PHE A 203 19.58 -6.97 28.05
CA PHE A 203 18.60 -5.88 28.06
C PHE A 203 19.03 -4.70 27.20
N ALA A 204 20.31 -4.29 27.26
CA ALA A 204 20.83 -3.22 26.42
C ALA A 204 20.68 -3.56 24.92
N THR A 205 21.06 -4.77 24.51
CA THR A 205 20.92 -5.19 23.10
C THR A 205 19.45 -5.26 22.65
N GLU A 206 18.54 -5.68 23.51
CA GLU A 206 17.11 -5.77 23.17
C GLU A 206 16.46 -4.39 23.07
N LEU A 207 16.84 -3.45 23.95
CA LEU A 207 16.38 -2.06 23.87
C LEU A 207 16.88 -1.39 22.58
N ASP A 208 18.15 -1.56 22.23
CA ASP A 208 18.72 -1.03 20.99
C ASP A 208 18.07 -1.64 19.74
N ARG A 209 17.64 -2.91 19.81
CA ARG A 209 16.89 -3.56 18.72
C ARG A 209 15.52 -2.92 18.56
N ARG A 210 14.75 -2.80 19.65
CA ARG A 210 13.40 -2.20 19.63
C ARG A 210 13.40 -0.74 19.23
N ALA A 211 14.39 0.04 19.67
CA ALA A 211 14.54 1.44 19.28
C ALA A 211 14.71 1.57 17.76
N ARG A 212 15.59 0.75 17.15
CA ARG A 212 15.79 0.73 15.70
C ARG A 212 14.55 0.29 14.92
N GLU A 213 13.80 -0.69 15.43
CA GLU A 213 12.54 -1.12 14.83
C GLU A 213 11.48 -0.02 14.83
N LEU A 214 11.34 0.71 15.94
CA LEU A 214 10.43 1.85 16.04
C LEU A 214 10.85 2.99 15.12
N GLU A 215 12.14 3.36 15.09
CA GLU A 215 12.64 4.38 14.18
C GLU A 215 12.40 4.03 12.71
N ALA A 216 12.62 2.76 12.32
CA ALA A 216 12.39 2.31 10.96
C ALA A 216 10.89 2.39 10.59
N ALA A 217 10.00 1.95 11.49
CA ALA A 217 8.55 2.05 11.29
C ALA A 217 8.09 3.50 11.16
N TRP A 218 8.59 4.40 12.03
CA TRP A 218 8.30 5.84 11.96
C TRP A 218 8.77 6.46 10.64
N ARG A 219 10.01 6.17 10.20
CA ARG A 219 10.52 6.65 8.90
C ARG A 219 9.69 6.15 7.74
N GLN A 220 9.24 4.89 7.78
CA GLN A 220 8.40 4.32 6.73
C GLN A 220 7.03 5.01 6.69
N SER A 221 6.41 5.25 7.85
CA SER A 221 5.13 5.98 7.93
C SER A 221 5.25 7.40 7.38
N ALA A 222 6.27 8.14 7.81
CA ALA A 222 6.53 9.50 7.32
C ALA A 222 6.80 9.55 5.81
N LEU A 223 7.54 8.57 5.26
CA LEU A 223 7.80 8.47 3.82
C LEU A 223 6.51 8.17 3.03
N LEU A 224 5.66 7.27 3.54
CA LEU A 224 4.38 6.96 2.90
C LEU A 224 3.46 8.18 2.89
N GLU A 225 3.37 8.92 3.99
CA GLU A 225 2.59 10.16 4.06
C GLU A 225 3.12 11.21 3.08
N ALA A 226 4.43 11.42 3.03
CA ALA A 226 5.04 12.37 2.09
C ALA A 226 4.80 11.97 0.62
N ARG A 227 4.90 10.67 0.29
CA ARG A 227 4.59 10.15 -1.05
C ARG A 227 3.12 10.33 -1.39
N PHE A 228 2.22 10.05 -0.46
CA PHE A 228 0.78 10.23 -0.65
C PHE A 228 0.45 11.70 -0.91
N ARG A 229 0.95 12.63 -0.07
CA ARG A 229 0.77 14.07 -0.31
C ARG A 229 1.28 14.49 -1.68
N ALA A 230 2.49 14.07 -2.07
CA ALA A 230 3.04 14.38 -3.39
C ALA A 230 2.18 13.85 -4.55
N LEU A 231 1.64 12.62 -4.43
CA LEU A 231 0.74 12.05 -5.44
C LEU A 231 -0.55 12.86 -5.58
N VAL A 232 -1.13 13.32 -4.48
CA VAL A 232 -2.40 14.07 -4.48
C VAL A 232 -2.18 15.54 -4.88
N ASP A 233 -1.12 16.19 -4.40
CA ASP A 233 -0.77 17.58 -4.72
C ASP A 233 -0.44 17.78 -6.20
N HIS A 234 0.15 16.77 -6.85
CA HIS A 234 0.49 16.79 -8.27
C HIS A 234 -0.52 16.05 -9.16
N ALA A 235 -1.65 15.58 -8.60
CA ALA A 235 -2.69 14.99 -9.41
C ALA A 235 -3.32 16.05 -10.33
N PRO A 236 -3.58 15.72 -11.62
CA PRO A 236 -4.23 16.64 -12.56
C PRO A 236 -5.74 16.80 -12.31
N VAL A 237 -6.26 16.20 -11.23
CA VAL A 237 -7.66 16.24 -10.82
C VAL A 237 -7.74 17.01 -9.52
N ALA A 238 -8.73 17.89 -9.40
CA ALA A 238 -8.94 18.65 -8.18
C ALA A 238 -9.49 17.74 -7.08
N VAL A 239 -8.85 17.76 -5.91
CA VAL A 239 -9.20 16.92 -4.76
C VAL A 239 -9.44 17.82 -3.57
N VAL A 240 -10.58 17.62 -2.91
CA VAL A 240 -10.93 18.31 -1.67
C VAL A 240 -11.48 17.31 -0.66
N GLN A 241 -11.02 17.39 0.58
CA GLN A 241 -11.51 16.59 1.69
C GLN A 241 -12.35 17.47 2.61
N PHE A 242 -13.50 16.94 3.00
CA PHE A 242 -14.40 17.54 3.97
C PHE A 242 -14.48 16.70 5.24
N ASP A 243 -14.58 17.38 6.38
CA ASP A 243 -15.02 16.77 7.62
C ASP A 243 -16.56 16.59 7.62
N PRO A 244 -17.11 15.86 8.60
CA PRO A 244 -18.56 15.64 8.69
C PRO A 244 -19.40 16.91 8.85
N GLU A 245 -18.81 18.00 9.32
CA GLU A 245 -19.47 19.30 9.47
C GLU A 245 -19.38 20.17 8.21
N GLY A 246 -18.80 19.65 7.11
CA GLY A 246 -18.68 20.34 5.83
C GLY A 246 -17.55 21.38 5.79
N ARG A 247 -16.56 21.30 6.68
CA ARG A 247 -15.34 22.12 6.63
C ARG A 247 -14.29 21.41 5.78
N ILE A 248 -13.53 22.21 5.02
CA ILE A 248 -12.44 21.69 4.19
C ILE A 248 -11.25 21.35 5.08
N LEU A 249 -10.84 20.07 5.09
CA LEU A 249 -9.66 19.57 5.77
C LEU A 249 -8.40 19.66 4.88
N TYR A 250 -8.58 19.45 3.59
CA TYR A 250 -7.50 19.43 2.62
C TYR A 250 -8.02 19.83 1.23
N ALA A 251 -7.19 20.53 0.47
CA ALA A 251 -7.42 20.85 -0.93
C ALA A 251 -6.07 20.81 -1.66
N ASN A 252 -6.02 20.12 -2.79
CA ASN A 252 -4.79 20.00 -3.58
C ASN A 252 -4.59 21.22 -4.50
N GLN A 253 -3.41 21.28 -5.14
CA GLN A 253 -3.05 22.39 -6.01
C GLN A 253 -3.99 22.53 -7.22
N ALA A 254 -4.44 21.42 -7.79
CA ALA A 254 -5.35 21.44 -8.95
C ALA A 254 -6.71 22.10 -8.63
N LEU A 255 -7.25 21.97 -7.41
CA LEU A 255 -8.46 22.70 -7.02
C LEU A 255 -8.23 24.22 -7.00
N LEU A 256 -7.10 24.64 -6.46
CA LEU A 256 -6.74 26.06 -6.40
C LEU A 256 -6.52 26.64 -7.80
N ASP A 257 -5.93 25.88 -8.70
CA ASP A 257 -5.71 26.28 -10.09
C ASP A 257 -7.05 26.35 -10.85
N LEU A 258 -7.97 25.42 -10.61
CA LEU A 258 -9.32 25.42 -11.20
C LEU A 258 -10.16 26.62 -10.73
N VAL A 259 -10.12 26.94 -9.43
CA VAL A 259 -11.01 27.95 -8.81
C VAL A 259 -10.42 29.36 -8.85
N GLY A 260 -9.09 29.46 -8.93
CA GLY A 260 -8.32 30.69 -8.79
C GLY A 260 -7.98 30.98 -7.32
N ARG A 261 -6.71 31.32 -7.06
CA ARG A 261 -6.16 31.52 -5.70
C ARG A 261 -6.63 32.79 -4.99
N ASP A 262 -7.13 33.79 -5.73
CA ASP A 262 -7.34 35.16 -5.23
C ASP A 262 -8.82 35.58 -5.25
N ARG A 263 -9.67 34.71 -4.72
CA ARG A 263 -11.14 34.87 -4.72
C ARG A 263 -11.63 35.58 -3.45
N PRO A 264 -12.66 36.44 -3.55
CA PRO A 264 -13.37 36.95 -2.38
C PRO A 264 -13.90 35.79 -1.52
N ARG A 265 -13.86 35.96 -0.19
CA ARG A 265 -14.29 34.95 0.77
C ARG A 265 -15.71 34.44 0.52
N GLU A 266 -16.60 35.31 0.05
CA GLU A 266 -17.99 34.98 -0.29
C GLU A 266 -18.09 33.99 -1.46
N GLU A 267 -17.24 34.12 -2.48
CA GLU A 267 -17.22 33.23 -3.65
C GLU A 267 -16.67 31.85 -3.29
N LEU A 268 -15.62 31.81 -2.47
CA LEU A 268 -15.10 30.57 -1.91
C LEU A 268 -16.15 29.86 -1.03
N GLN A 269 -16.96 30.64 -0.32
CA GLN A 269 -18.02 30.12 0.53
C GLN A 269 -19.19 29.55 -0.29
N ARG A 270 -19.62 30.24 -1.35
CA ARG A 270 -20.61 29.69 -2.30
C ARG A 270 -20.12 28.41 -2.97
N LEU A 271 -18.86 28.37 -3.39
CA LEU A 271 -18.27 27.16 -3.97
C LEU A 271 -18.27 26.02 -2.95
N ARG A 272 -17.82 26.28 -1.72
CA ARG A 272 -17.85 25.30 -0.64
C ARG A 272 -19.26 24.77 -0.41
N ASP A 273 -20.25 25.65 -0.31
CA ASP A 273 -21.64 25.26 -0.05
C ASP A 273 -22.20 24.42 -1.22
N ARG A 274 -21.84 24.75 -2.47
CA ARG A 274 -22.19 23.94 -3.65
C ARG A 274 -21.53 22.56 -3.61
N LEU A 275 -20.24 22.47 -3.30
CA LEU A 275 -19.53 21.19 -3.18
C LEU A 275 -20.05 20.36 -2.00
N ALA A 276 -20.43 21.00 -0.90
CA ALA A 276 -21.02 20.34 0.26
C ALA A 276 -22.33 19.62 -0.08
N THR A 277 -23.11 20.10 -1.06
CA THR A 277 -24.31 19.38 -1.51
C THR A 277 -24.01 18.01 -2.15
N CYS A 278 -22.77 17.77 -2.56
CA CYS A 278 -22.32 16.51 -3.16
C CYS A 278 -21.79 15.51 -2.13
N VAL A 279 -21.50 15.95 -0.90
CA VAL A 279 -20.88 15.13 0.17
C VAL A 279 -21.74 13.92 0.53
N ASN A 280 -23.06 14.09 0.55
CA ASN A 280 -24.00 13.02 0.91
C ASN A 280 -24.47 12.17 -0.28
N ARG A 281 -23.86 12.35 -1.46
CA ARG A 281 -24.21 11.58 -2.65
C ARG A 281 -23.26 10.41 -2.83
N SER A 282 -23.76 9.32 -3.40
CA SER A 282 -22.94 8.15 -3.74
C SER A 282 -22.60 8.09 -5.23
N GLU A 283 -23.30 8.85 -6.05
CA GLU A 283 -23.15 8.87 -7.51
C GLU A 283 -22.43 10.14 -7.98
N PRO A 284 -21.69 10.07 -9.11
CA PRO A 284 -21.09 11.25 -9.72
C PRO A 284 -22.13 12.31 -10.08
N VAL A 285 -21.78 13.59 -9.90
CA VAL A 285 -22.65 14.73 -10.20
C VAL A 285 -21.94 15.68 -11.14
N GLU A 286 -22.59 16.05 -12.23
CA GLU A 286 -22.12 17.14 -13.09
C GLU A 286 -22.58 18.48 -12.53
N LEU A 287 -21.65 19.42 -12.41
CA LEU A 287 -21.88 20.76 -11.90
C LEU A 287 -21.21 21.79 -12.79
N ASP A 288 -21.94 22.86 -13.10
CA ASP A 288 -21.35 24.02 -13.78
C ASP A 288 -20.79 25.00 -12.76
N LEU A 289 -19.46 25.11 -12.67
CA LEU A 289 -18.75 25.98 -11.75
C LEU A 289 -18.37 27.30 -12.43
N GLU A 290 -18.55 28.41 -11.74
CA GLU A 290 -18.04 29.71 -12.18
C GLU A 290 -16.58 29.86 -11.75
N VAL A 291 -15.66 29.79 -12.71
CA VAL A 291 -14.21 29.99 -12.52
C VAL A 291 -13.80 31.38 -13.04
N PRO A 292 -12.59 31.91 -12.75
CA PRO A 292 -12.19 33.25 -13.19
C PRO A 292 -12.16 33.39 -14.71
N GLU A 293 -11.86 32.30 -15.41
CA GLU A 293 -11.79 32.22 -16.87
C GLU A 293 -13.15 32.02 -17.55
N GLY A 294 -14.25 31.93 -16.79
CA GLY A 294 -15.60 31.70 -17.30
C GLY A 294 -16.30 30.52 -16.62
N GLN A 295 -17.28 29.92 -17.29
CA GLN A 295 -18.00 28.77 -16.74
C GLN A 295 -17.32 27.46 -17.17
N ARG A 296 -17.07 26.56 -16.21
CA ARG A 296 -16.50 25.22 -16.45
C ARG A 296 -17.50 24.16 -16.03
N ARG A 297 -17.61 23.10 -16.82
CA ARG A 297 -18.39 21.91 -16.47
C ARG A 297 -17.48 20.91 -15.77
N VAL A 298 -17.82 20.55 -14.54
CA VAL A 298 -17.00 19.71 -13.68
C VAL A 298 -17.80 18.49 -13.23
N LEU A 299 -17.20 17.31 -13.39
CA LEU A 299 -17.71 16.07 -12.84
C LEU A 299 -17.17 15.89 -11.42
N VAL A 300 -18.07 15.81 -10.45
CA VAL A 300 -17.75 15.66 -9.03
C VAL A 300 -18.07 14.23 -8.58
N ARG A 301 -17.06 13.51 -8.11
CA ARG A 301 -17.20 12.15 -7.56
C ARG A 301 -16.92 12.13 -6.06
N PRO A 302 -17.95 11.94 -5.22
CA PRO A 302 -17.77 11.77 -3.78
C PRO A 302 -17.25 10.37 -3.43
N VAL A 303 -16.37 10.31 -2.43
CA VAL A 303 -15.78 9.08 -1.87
C VAL A 303 -15.77 9.21 -0.36
N SER A 304 -16.53 8.37 0.33
CA SER A 304 -16.53 8.31 1.79
C SER A 304 -15.33 7.51 2.31
N LEU A 305 -14.58 8.09 3.24
CA LEU A 305 -13.51 7.43 3.96
C LEU A 305 -14.05 6.78 5.25
N PRO A 306 -13.70 5.53 5.56
CA PRO A 306 -14.07 4.92 6.82
C PRO A 306 -13.33 5.62 7.98
N THR A 307 -14.08 6.16 8.93
CA THR A 307 -13.54 6.75 10.16
C THR A 307 -13.52 5.69 11.28
N GLU A 308 -12.43 5.59 12.05
CA GLU A 308 -12.41 4.76 13.26
C GLU A 308 -13.41 5.30 14.29
N GLY A 309 -14.32 4.44 14.78
CA GLY A 309 -15.25 4.78 15.87
C GLY A 309 -16.68 5.16 15.48
N GLY A 310 -17.11 4.98 14.23
CA GLY A 310 -18.54 5.09 13.85
C GLY A 310 -19.10 6.52 13.81
N ARG A 311 -18.24 7.55 13.85
CA ARG A 311 -18.63 8.91 13.45
C ARG A 311 -18.83 8.98 11.93
N HIS A 312 -19.64 9.94 11.49
CA HIS A 312 -19.87 10.23 10.08
C HIS A 312 -18.56 10.22 9.28
N PRO A 313 -18.51 9.59 8.10
CA PRO A 313 -17.29 9.43 7.33
C PRO A 313 -16.77 10.79 6.83
N ASP A 314 -15.46 11.01 6.91
CA ASP A 314 -14.82 12.06 6.11
C ASP A 314 -15.10 11.80 4.63
N VAL A 315 -15.29 12.85 3.84
CA VAL A 315 -15.63 12.70 2.41
C VAL A 315 -14.59 13.39 1.55
N ILE A 316 -14.03 12.66 0.60
CA ILE A 316 -13.20 13.22 -0.46
C ILE A 316 -14.07 13.45 -1.69
N LEU A 317 -14.02 14.64 -2.27
CA LEU A 317 -14.56 14.92 -3.59
C LEU A 317 -13.43 14.98 -4.61
N TRP A 318 -13.59 14.24 -5.70
CA TRP A 318 -12.74 14.32 -6.89
C TRP A 318 -13.47 15.15 -7.95
N LEU A 319 -12.84 16.21 -8.42
CA LEU A 319 -13.40 17.16 -9.38
C LEU A 319 -12.58 17.11 -10.67
N GLN A 320 -13.20 16.67 -11.75
CA GLN A 320 -12.58 16.63 -13.07
C GLN A 320 -13.24 17.66 -13.99
N ASP A 321 -12.44 18.57 -14.56
CA ASP A 321 -12.92 19.45 -15.62
C ASP A 321 -13.21 18.60 -16.88
N VAL A 322 -14.47 18.59 -17.28
CA VAL A 322 -14.97 17.87 -18.45
C VAL A 322 -15.54 18.84 -19.50
N THR A 323 -15.21 20.13 -19.41
CA THR A 323 -15.73 21.18 -20.30
C THR A 323 -15.48 20.86 -21.77
N ASP A 324 -14.23 20.54 -22.13
CA ASP A 324 -13.87 20.24 -23.51
C ASP A 324 -14.50 18.92 -24.01
N VAL A 325 -14.61 17.93 -23.13
CA VAL A 325 -15.28 16.65 -23.44
C VAL A 325 -16.77 16.90 -23.70
N ALA A 326 -17.45 17.64 -22.83
CA ALA A 326 -18.85 17.97 -22.98
C ALA A 326 -19.11 18.80 -24.24
N ARG A 327 -18.24 19.77 -24.56
CA ARG A 327 -18.32 20.54 -25.81
C ARG A 327 -18.16 19.64 -27.03
N THR A 328 -17.14 18.78 -27.03
CA THR A 328 -16.87 17.86 -28.14
C THR A 328 -18.03 16.88 -28.34
N LEU A 329 -18.59 16.33 -27.26
CA LEU A 329 -19.76 15.47 -27.33
C LEU A 329 -20.99 16.20 -27.89
N ALA A 330 -21.21 17.46 -27.49
CA ALA A 330 -22.28 18.28 -28.04
C ALA A 330 -22.07 18.60 -29.54
N GLU A 331 -20.84 18.89 -29.96
CA GLU A 331 -20.49 19.09 -31.36
C GLU A 331 -20.70 17.80 -32.19
N LEU A 332 -20.28 16.65 -31.66
CA LEU A 332 -20.51 15.36 -32.31
C LEU A 332 -22.00 15.03 -32.42
N ASP A 333 -22.78 15.30 -31.38
CA ASP A 333 -24.24 15.12 -31.41
C ASP A 333 -24.89 16.05 -32.45
N TYR A 334 -24.44 17.30 -32.55
CA TYR A 334 -24.89 18.23 -33.58
C TYR A 334 -24.56 17.70 -34.98
N LEU A 335 -23.31 17.30 -35.23
CA LEU A 335 -22.89 16.75 -36.53
C LEU A 335 -23.60 15.44 -36.89
N ALA A 336 -23.96 14.62 -35.90
CA ALA A 336 -24.74 13.40 -36.10
C ALA A 336 -26.15 13.69 -36.64
N HIS A 337 -26.68 14.90 -36.41
CA HIS A 337 -28.05 15.28 -36.78
C HIS A 337 -28.14 16.43 -37.81
N HIS A 338 -27.02 17.05 -38.18
CA HIS A 338 -26.95 18.18 -39.11
C HIS A 338 -25.98 17.96 -40.26
N ASP A 339 -26.26 18.58 -41.41
CA ASP A 339 -25.35 18.66 -42.55
C ASP A 339 -24.27 19.72 -42.25
N PRO A 340 -22.97 19.37 -42.25
CA PRO A 340 -21.91 20.29 -41.82
C PRO A 340 -21.71 21.49 -42.75
N LEU A 341 -22.13 21.40 -44.02
CA LEU A 341 -22.02 22.50 -44.97
C LEU A 341 -23.16 23.51 -44.80
N THR A 342 -24.41 23.02 -44.77
CA THR A 342 -25.60 23.88 -44.83
C THR A 342 -26.22 24.17 -43.46
N GLY A 343 -25.87 23.41 -42.42
CA GLY A 343 -26.47 23.50 -41.08
C GLY A 343 -27.90 22.92 -41.01
N LEU A 344 -28.46 22.45 -42.13
CA LEU A 344 -29.78 21.81 -42.19
C LEU A 344 -29.79 20.47 -41.46
N ALA A 345 -30.97 19.92 -41.21
CA ALA A 345 -31.08 18.55 -40.73
C ALA A 345 -30.44 17.60 -41.74
N ASN A 346 -29.69 16.60 -41.27
CA ASN A 346 -29.19 15.55 -42.14
C ASN A 346 -30.19 14.39 -42.26
N ARG A 347 -29.79 13.36 -43.00
CA ARG A 347 -30.58 12.13 -43.19
C ARG A 347 -30.97 11.45 -41.87
N ALA A 348 -30.11 11.48 -40.84
CA ALA A 348 -30.40 10.84 -39.56
C ALA A 348 -31.51 11.58 -38.80
N ARG A 349 -31.43 12.92 -38.72
CA ARG A 349 -32.46 13.74 -38.07
C ARG A 349 -33.82 13.67 -38.79
N LEU A 350 -33.83 13.64 -40.12
CA LEU A 350 -35.07 13.44 -40.89
C LEU A 350 -35.72 12.09 -40.56
N ARG A 351 -34.94 11.00 -40.56
CA ARG A 351 -35.45 9.66 -40.21
C ARG A 351 -36.02 9.60 -38.80
N GLN A 352 -35.31 10.20 -37.84
CA GLN A 352 -35.76 10.27 -36.46
C GLN A 352 -37.11 11.00 -36.35
N ARG A 353 -37.29 12.11 -37.10
CA ARG A 353 -38.55 12.85 -37.08
C ARG A 353 -39.69 12.09 -37.75
N LEU A 354 -39.43 11.48 -38.91
CA LEU A 354 -40.41 10.64 -39.61
C LEU A 354 -40.89 9.46 -38.75
N ALA A 355 -39.98 8.77 -38.06
CA ALA A 355 -40.34 7.67 -37.16
C ALA A 355 -41.24 8.11 -36.00
N ARG A 356 -41.07 9.34 -35.47
CA ARG A 356 -41.98 9.92 -34.47
C ARG A 356 -43.36 10.19 -35.06
N LEU A 357 -43.43 10.78 -36.26
CA LEU A 357 -44.70 11.08 -36.93
C LEU A 357 -45.50 9.81 -37.28
N GLU A 358 -44.83 8.72 -37.64
CA GLU A 358 -45.47 7.41 -37.83
C GLU A 358 -46.14 6.89 -36.54
N GLN A 359 -45.53 7.15 -35.38
CA GLN A 359 -46.08 6.74 -34.07
C GLN A 359 -47.22 7.64 -33.62
N GLU A 360 -47.17 8.93 -33.94
CA GLU A 360 -48.17 9.91 -33.51
C GLU A 360 -49.52 9.77 -34.24
N ALA A 361 -49.54 9.15 -35.44
CA ALA A 361 -50.68 8.63 -36.25
C ALA A 361 -51.92 9.53 -36.48
N SER A 362 -52.01 10.69 -35.84
CA SER A 362 -53.20 11.53 -35.70
C SER A 362 -53.13 12.84 -36.49
N SER A 363 -51.97 13.16 -37.08
CA SER A 363 -51.73 14.38 -37.85
C SER A 363 -51.17 14.01 -39.24
N GLY A 364 -51.78 14.52 -40.31
CA GLY A 364 -51.23 14.37 -41.67
C GLY A 364 -49.87 15.07 -41.79
N TRP A 365 -49.02 14.58 -42.68
CA TRP A 365 -47.71 15.20 -42.97
C TRP A 365 -47.37 15.04 -44.45
N ALA A 366 -46.49 15.89 -44.97
CA ALA A 366 -46.10 15.86 -46.36
C ALA A 366 -44.58 15.96 -46.53
N LEU A 367 -44.08 15.32 -47.58
CA LEU A 367 -42.70 15.42 -48.02
C LEU A 367 -42.64 16.16 -49.36
N VAL A 368 -41.80 17.18 -49.41
CA VAL A 368 -41.42 17.88 -50.63
C VAL A 368 -39.95 17.61 -50.89
N ILE A 369 -39.65 16.81 -51.91
CA ILE A 369 -38.28 16.52 -52.33
C ILE A 369 -37.90 17.52 -53.43
N LEU A 370 -36.72 18.12 -53.30
CA LEU A 370 -36.15 19.06 -54.25
C LEU A 370 -34.81 18.52 -54.74
N ASP A 371 -34.59 18.56 -56.05
CA ASP A 371 -33.33 18.21 -56.68
C ASP A 371 -32.89 19.35 -57.61
N LEU A 372 -31.65 19.80 -57.46
CA LEU A 372 -31.13 20.92 -58.23
C LEU A 372 -30.67 20.46 -59.61
N ASP A 373 -31.45 20.82 -60.63
CA ASP A 373 -31.10 20.49 -62.00
C ASP A 373 -29.79 21.19 -62.39
N THR A 374 -28.89 20.46 -63.04
CA THR A 374 -27.60 20.96 -63.54
C THR A 374 -26.60 21.47 -62.48
N PHE A 375 -26.78 21.15 -61.20
CA PHE A 375 -25.81 21.52 -60.14
C PHE A 375 -24.38 21.03 -60.44
N LYS A 376 -24.24 19.83 -61.01
CA LYS A 376 -22.96 19.30 -61.48
C LYS A 376 -22.28 20.23 -62.51
N SER A 377 -23.03 20.78 -63.46
CA SER A 377 -22.50 21.71 -64.46
C SER A 377 -22.01 23.02 -63.84
N ILE A 378 -22.63 23.46 -62.73
CA ILE A 378 -22.16 24.62 -61.97
C ILE A 378 -20.82 24.31 -61.29
N ASN A 379 -20.70 23.14 -60.64
CA ASN A 379 -19.44 22.69 -60.06
C ASN A 379 -18.32 22.56 -61.10
N ASP A 380 -18.63 21.99 -62.27
CA ASP A 380 -17.66 21.81 -63.35
C ASP A 380 -17.19 23.15 -63.95
N ARG A 381 -18.06 24.17 -63.98
CA ARG A 381 -17.77 25.47 -64.59
C ARG A 381 -17.16 26.50 -63.61
N PHE A 382 -17.59 26.49 -62.36
CA PHE A 382 -17.24 27.51 -61.37
C PHE A 382 -16.46 26.96 -60.16
N GLY A 383 -16.27 25.64 -60.09
CA GLY A 383 -15.57 24.95 -59.01
C GLY A 383 -16.46 24.62 -57.82
N HIS A 384 -16.03 23.61 -57.05
CA HIS A 384 -16.77 23.11 -55.88
C HIS A 384 -17.01 24.17 -54.80
N ALA A 385 -16.09 25.11 -54.59
CA ALA A 385 -16.27 26.17 -53.60
C ALA A 385 -17.47 27.09 -53.90
N VAL A 386 -17.74 27.37 -55.19
CA VAL A 386 -18.91 28.15 -55.62
C VAL A 386 -20.19 27.33 -55.46
N GLY A 387 -20.14 26.04 -55.80
CA GLY A 387 -21.26 25.12 -55.57
C GLY A 387 -21.61 24.97 -54.10
N ASP A 388 -20.62 24.88 -53.22
CA ASP A 388 -20.83 24.78 -51.77
C ASP A 388 -21.53 26.04 -51.22
N ARG A 389 -21.11 27.22 -51.66
CA ARG A 389 -21.78 28.48 -51.27
C ARG A 389 -23.18 28.61 -51.85
N LEU A 390 -23.40 28.09 -53.06
CA LEU A 390 -24.72 28.01 -53.66
C LEU A 390 -25.64 27.12 -52.83
N LEU A 391 -25.18 25.96 -52.37
CA LEU A 391 -25.94 25.08 -51.48
C LEU A 391 -26.27 25.75 -50.14
N VAL A 392 -25.34 26.50 -49.56
CA VAL A 392 -25.58 27.29 -48.33
C VAL A 392 -26.66 28.35 -48.56
N GLU A 393 -26.62 29.07 -49.69
CA GLU A 393 -27.63 30.09 -49.99
C GLU A 393 -29.00 29.48 -50.30
N ILE A 394 -29.04 28.33 -51.00
CA ILE A 394 -30.24 27.55 -51.21
C ILE A 394 -30.84 27.13 -49.86
N ALA A 395 -30.03 26.57 -48.97
CA ALA A 395 -30.47 26.18 -47.63
C ALA A 395 -31.11 27.35 -46.86
N ARG A 396 -30.49 28.53 -46.90
CA ARG A 396 -31.05 29.75 -46.28
C ARG A 396 -32.38 30.17 -46.91
N ARG A 397 -32.49 30.15 -48.24
CA ARG A 397 -33.75 30.49 -48.94
C ARG A 397 -34.86 29.49 -48.63
N LEU A 398 -34.55 28.20 -48.57
CA LEU A 398 -35.50 27.15 -48.19
C LEU A 398 -35.98 27.34 -46.75
N GLN A 399 -35.08 27.57 -45.79
CA GLN A 399 -35.45 27.82 -44.39
C GLN A 399 -36.35 29.05 -44.21
N ARG A 400 -36.15 30.13 -44.98
CA ARG A 400 -37.02 31.32 -44.94
C ARG A 400 -38.40 31.09 -45.56
N SER A 401 -38.54 30.05 -46.39
CA SER A 401 -39.77 29.76 -47.13
C SER A 401 -40.71 28.81 -46.38
N VAL A 402 -40.25 28.21 -45.28
CA VAL A 402 -41.01 27.29 -44.43
C VAL A 402 -41.37 27.98 -43.11
N ARG A 403 -42.42 27.48 -42.44
CA ARG A 403 -42.84 28.00 -41.13
C ARG A 403 -42.07 27.32 -40.00
N GLU A 404 -42.14 27.92 -38.81
CA GLU A 404 -41.68 27.31 -37.58
C GLU A 404 -42.43 25.98 -37.33
N GLY A 405 -41.68 24.89 -37.14
CA GLY A 405 -42.21 23.53 -36.99
C GLY A 405 -41.99 22.61 -38.21
N ASP A 406 -41.82 23.16 -39.42
CA ASP A 406 -41.44 22.36 -40.58
C ASP A 406 -39.93 22.06 -40.56
N LEU A 407 -39.51 20.91 -41.09
CA LEU A 407 -38.11 20.47 -41.08
C LEU A 407 -37.52 20.51 -42.49
N VAL A 408 -36.47 21.30 -42.69
CA VAL A 408 -35.66 21.29 -43.93
C VAL A 408 -34.42 20.43 -43.70
N ALA A 409 -34.24 19.43 -44.56
CA ALA A 409 -33.13 18.49 -44.52
C ALA A 409 -32.37 18.46 -45.85
N ARG A 410 -31.06 18.21 -45.78
CA ARG A 410 -30.22 17.88 -46.95
C ARG A 410 -29.78 16.43 -46.84
N LEU A 411 -30.04 15.64 -47.88
CA LEU A 411 -29.71 14.21 -47.87
C LEU A 411 -28.30 13.90 -48.36
N GLY A 412 -27.72 14.82 -49.14
CA GLY A 412 -26.40 14.70 -49.75
C GLY A 412 -26.41 15.30 -51.15
N GLY A 413 -25.26 15.76 -51.65
CA GLY A 413 -25.17 16.38 -52.98
C GLY A 413 -26.08 17.60 -53.13
N ASP A 414 -26.97 17.54 -54.10
CA ASP A 414 -27.96 18.54 -54.51
C ASP A 414 -29.39 18.24 -54.04
N GLU A 415 -29.59 17.24 -53.19
CA GLU A 415 -30.93 16.80 -52.76
C GLU A 415 -31.35 17.42 -51.42
N PHE A 416 -32.50 18.10 -51.44
CA PHE A 416 -33.15 18.68 -50.26
C PHE A 416 -34.53 18.07 -50.05
N ILE A 417 -34.94 17.98 -48.78
CA ILE A 417 -36.28 17.55 -48.39
C ILE A 417 -36.85 18.56 -47.42
N VAL A 418 -38.10 18.94 -47.65
CA VAL A 418 -38.92 19.66 -46.68
C VAL A 418 -40.00 18.72 -46.17
N LEU A 419 -40.02 18.52 -44.85
CA LEU A 419 -41.05 17.79 -44.12
C LEU A 419 -42.03 18.80 -43.51
N LEU A 420 -43.31 18.67 -43.87
CA LEU A 420 -44.41 19.48 -43.39
C LEU A 420 -45.27 18.68 -42.43
N GLU A 421 -45.54 19.23 -41.26
CA GLU A 421 -46.34 18.57 -40.22
C GLU A 421 -47.73 19.20 -40.11
N GLY A 422 -48.76 18.40 -39.79
CA GLY A 422 -50.13 18.90 -39.74
C GLY A 422 -50.68 19.31 -41.11
N VAL A 423 -50.34 18.55 -42.15
CA VAL A 423 -50.84 18.73 -43.53
C VAL A 423 -51.85 17.64 -43.84
N ASP A 424 -53.13 18.01 -43.83
CA ASP A 424 -54.23 17.07 -44.10
C ASP A 424 -54.69 17.11 -45.57
N ARG A 425 -54.27 18.14 -46.31
CA ARG A 425 -54.72 18.42 -47.68
C ARG A 425 -53.54 18.59 -48.64
N PRO A 426 -53.49 17.84 -49.77
CA PRO A 426 -52.39 17.95 -50.74
C PRO A 426 -52.16 19.35 -51.30
N GLU A 427 -53.21 20.16 -51.35
CA GLU A 427 -53.15 21.54 -51.82
C GLU A 427 -52.17 22.37 -50.99
N GLN A 428 -52.10 22.15 -49.67
CA GLN A 428 -51.19 22.89 -48.78
C GLN A 428 -49.72 22.57 -49.08
N ALA A 429 -49.41 21.30 -49.35
CA ALA A 429 -48.06 20.88 -49.74
C ALA A 429 -47.70 21.40 -51.14
N CYS A 430 -48.65 21.40 -52.07
CA CYS A 430 -48.48 21.96 -53.41
C CYS A 430 -48.29 23.48 -53.40
N GLU A 431 -49.00 24.21 -52.55
CA GLU A 431 -48.84 25.66 -52.37
C GLU A 431 -47.42 25.98 -51.90
N LEU A 432 -46.89 25.25 -50.91
CA LEU A 432 -45.49 25.42 -50.52
C LEU A 432 -44.55 25.06 -51.65
N ALA A 433 -44.74 23.93 -52.33
CA ALA A 433 -43.90 23.52 -53.44
C ALA A 433 -43.88 24.56 -54.58
N GLY A 434 -45.02 25.20 -54.86
CA GLY A 434 -45.11 26.32 -55.80
C GLY A 434 -44.36 27.57 -55.34
N ARG A 435 -44.45 27.92 -54.04
CA ARG A 435 -43.65 29.01 -53.47
C ARG A 435 -42.15 28.71 -53.53
N LEU A 436 -41.76 27.48 -53.19
CA LEU A 436 -40.37 27.02 -53.32
C LEU A 436 -39.92 27.12 -54.77
N ALA A 437 -40.68 26.63 -55.75
CA ALA A 437 -40.34 26.81 -57.16
C ALA A 437 -40.14 28.29 -57.57
N ALA A 438 -40.97 29.20 -57.05
CA ALA A 438 -40.84 30.63 -57.31
C ALA A 438 -39.56 31.24 -56.71
N THR A 439 -39.06 30.75 -55.57
CA THR A 439 -37.80 31.25 -54.99
C THR A 439 -36.56 30.85 -55.78
N PHE A 440 -36.65 29.81 -56.62
CA PHE A 440 -35.59 29.44 -57.57
C PHE A 440 -35.66 30.23 -58.89
N ALA A 441 -36.75 30.95 -59.17
CA ALA A 441 -36.83 31.83 -60.34
C ALA A 441 -35.93 33.07 -60.19
N GLU A 442 -35.66 33.50 -58.95
CA GLU A 442 -34.72 34.58 -58.65
C GLU A 442 -33.27 34.06 -58.66
N PRO A 443 -32.36 34.67 -59.45
CA PRO A 443 -30.96 34.25 -59.49
C PRO A 443 -30.28 34.24 -58.11
N PHE A 444 -29.38 33.28 -57.90
CA PHE A 444 -28.52 33.18 -56.72
C PHE A 444 -27.28 34.03 -56.91
N VAL A 445 -27.06 35.00 -56.03
CA VAL A 445 -25.85 35.83 -56.05
C VAL A 445 -24.80 35.18 -55.15
N VAL A 446 -23.80 34.55 -55.75
CA VAL A 446 -22.71 33.86 -55.04
C VAL A 446 -21.39 34.45 -55.52
N GLU A 447 -20.60 35.02 -54.61
CA GLU A 447 -19.32 35.69 -54.94
C GLU A 447 -19.42 36.74 -56.06
N GLY A 448 -20.54 37.46 -56.13
CA GLY A 448 -20.79 38.46 -57.17
C GLY A 448 -21.21 37.90 -58.53
N GLN A 449 -21.33 36.57 -58.66
CA GLN A 449 -21.88 35.92 -59.85
C GLN A 449 -23.38 35.68 -59.68
N SER A 450 -24.14 35.90 -60.75
CA SER A 450 -25.57 35.60 -60.82
C SER A 450 -25.76 34.22 -61.43
N LEU A 451 -26.20 33.25 -60.62
CA LEU A 451 -26.39 31.86 -60.99
C LEU A 451 -27.89 31.53 -61.06
N SER A 452 -28.35 31.04 -62.22
CA SER A 452 -29.71 30.51 -62.37
C SER A 452 -29.69 29.00 -62.16
N VAL A 453 -30.51 28.52 -61.23
CA VAL A 453 -30.63 27.10 -60.88
C VAL A 453 -32.07 26.67 -61.10
N ALA A 454 -32.29 25.67 -61.94
CA ALA A 454 -33.59 25.02 -62.05
C ALA A 454 -33.73 23.96 -60.95
N VAL A 455 -34.96 23.73 -60.49
CA VAL A 455 -35.23 22.74 -59.44
C VAL A 455 -36.40 21.84 -59.85
N SER A 456 -36.20 20.55 -59.68
CA SER A 456 -37.25 19.55 -59.82
C SER A 456 -37.83 19.24 -58.45
N ILE A 457 -39.15 19.39 -58.30
CA ILE A 457 -39.84 19.28 -57.01
C ILE A 457 -40.92 18.19 -57.07
N GLY A 458 -40.79 17.19 -56.20
CA GLY A 458 -41.76 16.13 -55.99
C GLY A 458 -42.49 16.26 -54.66
N VAL A 459 -43.81 16.10 -54.66
CA VAL A 459 -44.65 16.22 -53.45
C VAL A 459 -45.39 14.91 -53.18
N ALA A 460 -45.36 14.44 -51.93
CA ALA A 460 -46.25 13.39 -51.47
C ALA A 460 -46.77 13.64 -50.05
N VAL A 461 -47.95 13.10 -49.74
CA VAL A 461 -48.71 13.41 -48.52
C VAL A 461 -49.10 12.12 -47.83
N ALA A 462 -48.89 12.03 -46.53
CA ALA A 462 -49.38 10.97 -45.67
C ALA A 462 -50.71 11.39 -45.01
N PRO A 463 -51.70 10.49 -44.88
CA PRO A 463 -51.64 9.08 -45.26
C PRO A 463 -52.00 8.79 -46.75
N LEU A 464 -52.35 9.81 -47.54
CA LEU A 464 -52.93 9.65 -48.89
C LEU A 464 -52.05 8.84 -49.86
N HIS A 465 -50.74 9.09 -49.87
CA HIS A 465 -49.76 8.46 -50.76
C HIS A 465 -48.94 7.37 -50.05
N GLY A 466 -49.37 6.96 -48.85
CA GLY A 466 -48.74 5.92 -48.05
C GLY A 466 -48.85 6.20 -46.55
N THR A 467 -48.87 5.12 -45.76
CA THR A 467 -48.96 5.18 -44.29
C THR A 467 -47.63 4.99 -43.58
N SER A 468 -46.56 4.63 -44.30
CA SER A 468 -45.19 4.58 -43.78
C SER A 468 -44.33 5.67 -44.42
N SER A 469 -43.40 6.22 -43.65
CA SER A 469 -42.29 7.08 -44.07
C SER A 469 -41.62 6.56 -45.33
N SER A 470 -41.36 5.25 -45.39
CA SER A 470 -40.75 4.62 -46.56
C SER A 470 -41.64 4.75 -47.80
N ALA A 471 -42.96 4.54 -47.68
CA ALA A 471 -43.88 4.61 -48.82
C ALA A 471 -44.06 6.04 -49.34
N VAL A 472 -44.19 7.01 -48.43
CA VAL A 472 -44.36 8.42 -48.82
C VAL A 472 -43.08 9.02 -49.37
N LEU A 473 -41.92 8.65 -48.82
CA LEU A 473 -40.62 9.08 -49.36
C LEU A 473 -40.40 8.51 -50.76
N ARG A 474 -40.77 7.24 -51.01
CA ARG A 474 -40.79 6.65 -52.36
C ARG A 474 -41.72 7.41 -53.31
N ALA A 475 -42.92 7.76 -52.86
CA ALA A 475 -43.89 8.50 -53.66
C ALA A 475 -43.37 9.90 -54.04
N ALA A 476 -42.77 10.63 -53.08
CA ALA A 476 -42.21 11.95 -53.33
C ALA A 476 -41.00 11.89 -54.27
N ASP A 477 -40.16 10.86 -54.15
CA ASP A 477 -38.99 10.63 -55.01
C ASP A 477 -39.41 10.36 -56.46
N LEU A 478 -40.41 9.48 -56.66
CA LEU A 478 -40.99 9.24 -57.99
C LEU A 478 -41.57 10.53 -58.60
N ALA A 479 -42.29 11.33 -57.80
CA ALA A 479 -42.81 12.61 -58.27
C ALA A 479 -41.70 13.59 -58.67
N CYS A 480 -40.60 13.65 -57.91
CA CYS A 480 -39.44 14.48 -58.21
C CYS A 480 -38.73 14.03 -59.49
N TYR A 481 -38.49 12.72 -59.63
CA TYR A 481 -37.94 12.14 -60.85
C TYR A 481 -38.78 12.49 -62.09
N TRP A 482 -40.10 12.43 -61.98
CA TRP A 482 -40.98 12.83 -63.08
C TRP A 482 -40.96 14.33 -63.35
N ALA A 483 -40.70 15.17 -62.34
CA ALA A 483 -40.47 16.60 -62.54
C ALA A 483 -39.20 16.85 -63.36
N LYS A 484 -38.11 16.09 -63.13
CA LYS A 484 -36.85 16.18 -63.89
C LYS A 484 -36.98 15.90 -65.39
N THR A 485 -38.02 15.18 -65.82
CA THR A 485 -38.22 14.91 -67.25
C THR A 485 -38.65 16.15 -68.03
N ARG A 486 -39.03 17.23 -67.34
CA ARG A 486 -39.31 18.54 -67.95
C ARG A 486 -38.05 19.41 -67.91
N SER A 487 -37.88 20.24 -68.93
CA SER A 487 -36.82 21.25 -68.94
C SER A 487 -37.18 22.41 -68.01
N GLY A 488 -36.29 22.74 -67.06
CA GLY A 488 -36.45 23.86 -66.14
C GLY A 488 -37.26 23.50 -64.89
N THR A 489 -37.51 24.50 -64.05
CA THR A 489 -38.18 24.30 -62.75
C THR A 489 -39.57 23.69 -62.91
N ALA A 490 -39.83 22.58 -62.22
CA ALA A 490 -41.09 21.85 -62.31
C ALA A 490 -41.53 21.32 -60.93
N VAL A 491 -42.84 21.37 -60.67
CA VAL A 491 -43.47 20.82 -59.46
C VAL A 491 -44.43 19.71 -59.85
N ARG A 492 -44.40 18.59 -59.11
CA ARG A 492 -45.32 17.48 -59.33
C ARG A 492 -45.80 16.86 -58.03
N LEU A 493 -47.11 16.73 -57.89
CA LEU A 493 -47.73 15.89 -56.88
C LEU A 493 -47.70 14.43 -57.34
N TYR A 494 -47.38 13.51 -56.44
CA TYR A 494 -47.48 12.08 -56.71
C TYR A 494 -48.93 11.70 -57.03
N ASP A 495 -49.13 11.06 -58.18
CA ASP A 495 -50.44 10.53 -58.59
C ASP A 495 -50.30 9.01 -58.86
N PRO A 496 -50.93 8.15 -58.02
CA PRO A 496 -50.87 6.70 -58.18
C PRO A 496 -51.62 6.20 -59.43
N GLY A 497 -52.53 7.00 -60.00
CA GLY A 497 -53.40 6.62 -61.13
C GLY A 497 -52.77 6.84 -62.52
N CYS A 498 -51.66 7.58 -62.61
CA CYS A 498 -50.99 7.78 -63.88
C CYS A 498 -50.29 6.48 -64.35
N ALA A 499 -50.55 6.08 -65.60
CA ALA A 499 -49.98 4.89 -66.22
C ALA A 499 -48.52 5.13 -66.62
N TRP A 500 -47.59 4.66 -65.80
CA TRP A 500 -46.14 4.72 -66.03
C TRP A 500 -45.54 3.31 -66.16
N SER A 501 -44.40 3.19 -66.83
CA SER A 501 -43.79 1.91 -67.17
C SER A 501 -43.32 1.13 -65.92
N GLU A 502 -43.32 -0.20 -66.01
CA GLU A 502 -42.96 -1.11 -64.92
C GLU A 502 -41.48 -0.94 -64.46
N ALA A 503 -40.62 -0.45 -65.38
CA ALA A 503 -39.23 -0.06 -65.12
C ALA A 503 -39.09 1.19 -64.23
N GLU A 504 -40.08 2.10 -64.26
CA GLU A 504 -40.09 3.31 -63.44
C GLU A 504 -40.57 3.04 -62.00
N ARG A 505 -41.44 2.03 -61.81
CA ARG A 505 -41.90 1.57 -60.48
C ARG A 505 -40.89 0.71 -59.74
N SER A 506 -39.98 0.05 -60.47
CA SER A 506 -38.93 -0.81 -59.93
C SER A 506 -37.60 -0.08 -59.69
N ARG A 507 -37.58 1.24 -59.93
CA ARG A 507 -36.42 2.08 -59.60
C ARG A 507 -36.21 2.03 -58.10
N THR A 508 -35.01 1.64 -57.70
CA THR A 508 -34.63 1.62 -56.29
C THR A 508 -34.80 3.05 -55.78
N PRO A 509 -35.68 3.28 -54.80
CA PRO A 509 -35.89 4.62 -54.28
C PRO A 509 -34.59 5.20 -53.74
N LEU A 510 -34.52 6.52 -53.54
CA LEU A 510 -33.42 7.16 -52.82
C LEU A 510 -33.07 6.47 -51.47
N SER A 511 -34.00 5.65 -50.93
CA SER A 511 -33.75 4.74 -49.80
C SER A 511 -32.91 3.49 -50.11
N ALA A 512 -32.37 3.27 -51.31
CA ALA A 512 -31.66 2.03 -51.67
C ALA A 512 -30.15 2.03 -51.38
N GLY A 513 -29.58 3.18 -50.99
CA GLY A 513 -28.33 3.23 -50.25
C GLY A 513 -28.50 2.88 -48.76
N ALA A 514 -29.64 2.28 -48.35
CA ALA A 514 -29.97 2.00 -46.94
C ALA A 514 -29.32 0.73 -46.36
N THR A 515 -28.29 0.18 -46.99
CA THR A 515 -27.39 -0.79 -46.36
C THR A 515 -25.95 -0.41 -46.64
N ALA A 516 -25.22 -0.13 -45.55
CA ALA A 516 -23.78 0.07 -45.46
C ALA A 516 -23.16 1.19 -46.31
N SER A 517 -23.13 2.41 -45.77
CA SER A 517 -21.95 3.27 -45.92
C SER A 517 -21.41 3.51 -44.52
N ALA A 518 -20.20 3.01 -44.29
CA ALA A 518 -19.49 3.06 -43.03
C ALA A 518 -19.37 4.49 -42.50
N ALA A 519 -19.32 4.58 -41.17
CA ALA A 519 -18.84 5.75 -40.45
C ALA A 519 -17.49 6.20 -41.03
N PRO A 520 -17.13 7.50 -40.97
CA PRO A 520 -15.80 7.93 -41.33
C PRO A 520 -14.80 7.20 -40.43
N GLU A 521 -13.93 6.39 -41.02
CA GLU A 521 -12.74 5.89 -40.35
C GLU A 521 -11.92 7.10 -39.90
N ILE A 522 -11.82 7.25 -38.58
CA ILE A 522 -10.81 8.08 -37.93
C ILE A 522 -9.46 7.52 -38.41
N PRO A 523 -8.53 8.35 -38.94
CA PRO A 523 -7.21 7.86 -39.30
C PRO A 523 -6.54 7.33 -38.03
N SER A 524 -6.36 6.01 -37.95
CA SER A 524 -5.49 5.42 -36.96
C SER A 524 -4.07 5.68 -37.41
N ASP A 525 -3.39 6.57 -36.70
CA ASP A 525 -1.97 6.82 -36.85
C ASP A 525 -1.19 5.59 -36.33
N GLU A 526 -1.08 4.59 -37.20
CA GLU A 526 -0.26 3.40 -36.98
C GLU A 526 1.14 3.63 -37.57
N SER A 527 1.86 4.60 -36.98
CA SER A 527 3.26 4.86 -37.30
C SER A 527 4.15 4.92 -36.06
N GLN A 528 3.89 4.09 -35.03
CA GLN A 528 4.87 3.79 -33.98
C GLN A 528 4.47 2.55 -33.14
N ARG A 529 4.90 1.35 -33.57
CA ARG A 529 5.23 0.21 -32.68
C ARG A 529 5.84 -0.95 -33.48
N ARG A 530 7.12 -0.82 -33.82
CA ARG A 530 8.05 -1.96 -33.74
C ARG A 530 8.57 -1.95 -32.32
N ILE A 531 8.31 -3.01 -31.53
CA ILE A 531 9.29 -3.84 -30.78
C ILE A 531 8.52 -5.12 -30.35
N GLY A 532 9.12 -6.29 -30.61
CA GLY A 532 8.56 -7.64 -30.44
C GLY A 532 8.06 -8.01 -29.03
N GLY A 533 7.40 -9.14 -28.80
CA GLY A 533 7.47 -10.42 -29.51
C GLY A 533 7.65 -11.53 -28.48
N CYS A 534 6.53 -12.19 -28.14
CA CYS A 534 6.39 -13.58 -27.70
C CYS A 534 7.29 -14.18 -26.60
N ALA A 535 6.68 -14.66 -25.52
CA ALA A 535 6.63 -16.11 -25.23
C ALA A 535 5.62 -16.42 -24.11
N ALA A 536 4.73 -17.37 -24.41
CA ALA A 536 3.78 -17.98 -23.49
C ALA A 536 4.42 -19.11 -22.69
N ALA A 537 3.94 -19.32 -21.46
CA ALA A 537 3.90 -20.63 -20.82
C ALA A 537 2.75 -20.68 -19.82
N SER A 538 1.79 -21.55 -20.09
CA SER A 538 0.78 -22.00 -19.13
C SER A 538 1.33 -23.16 -18.31
N THR A 539 0.94 -23.27 -17.05
CA THR A 539 0.44 -24.51 -16.42
C THR A 539 0.08 -24.28 -14.94
N ALA A 540 -1.11 -24.74 -14.57
CA ALA A 540 -1.53 -25.36 -13.30
C ALA A 540 -1.24 -24.65 -11.96
N SER A 541 -2.27 -24.35 -11.17
CA SER A 541 -2.85 -25.33 -10.23
C SER A 541 -3.92 -24.65 -9.36
N THR A 542 -5.07 -25.30 -9.26
CA THR A 542 -6.05 -25.20 -8.17
C THR A 542 -5.40 -25.58 -6.84
N ASP A 543 -5.64 -24.83 -5.76
CA ASP A 543 -6.26 -25.34 -4.53
C ASP A 543 -6.25 -24.34 -3.35
N HIS A 544 -7.37 -24.40 -2.61
CA HIS A 544 -7.56 -24.14 -1.18
C HIS A 544 -7.44 -22.71 -0.59
N LEU A 545 -8.62 -22.09 -0.48
CA LEU A 545 -9.07 -21.35 0.71
C LEU A 545 -9.07 -22.24 1.97
N PRO A 546 -8.84 -21.66 3.16
CA PRO A 546 -9.52 -22.11 4.37
C PRO A 546 -10.36 -20.98 4.98
N GLN A 547 -11.62 -21.32 5.25
CA GLN A 547 -12.48 -20.63 6.20
C GLN A 547 -12.10 -21.01 7.63
N GLY A 548 -12.19 -20.04 8.54
CA GLY A 548 -12.88 -20.26 9.81
C GLY A 548 -12.10 -20.15 11.12
N VAL A 549 -12.78 -19.48 12.07
CA VAL A 549 -12.65 -19.51 13.55
C VAL A 549 -11.59 -18.55 14.12
N GLY A 550 -11.88 -17.60 15.03
CA GLY A 550 -13.07 -17.27 15.79
C GLY A 550 -12.66 -16.41 17.02
N GLY A 551 -13.63 -15.71 17.61
CA GLY A 551 -13.59 -15.33 19.03
C GLY A 551 -13.00 -13.96 19.40
N LEU A 552 -13.90 -13.02 19.68
CA LEU A 552 -13.67 -11.90 20.60
C LEU A 552 -13.16 -12.37 21.97
N PRO A 553 -12.54 -11.47 22.74
CA PRO A 553 -13.16 -11.15 24.02
C PRO A 553 -13.29 -9.64 24.27
N ASP A 554 -14.42 -9.30 24.88
CA ASP A 554 -14.69 -8.07 25.61
C ASP A 554 -13.52 -7.64 26.50
N ARG A 555 -13.21 -6.34 26.48
CA ARG A 555 -12.70 -5.63 27.66
C ARG A 555 -13.35 -4.26 27.77
N GLN A 556 -14.11 -4.12 28.85
CA GLN A 556 -14.59 -2.87 29.42
C GLN A 556 -13.43 -1.99 29.92
N GLU A 557 -13.65 -0.69 29.70
CA GLU A 557 -13.43 0.47 30.59
C GLU A 557 -12.04 0.76 31.18
N GLY A 558 -11.62 2.01 30.97
CA GLY A 558 -10.52 2.69 31.66
C GLY A 558 -10.31 4.09 31.07
N GLU A 559 -10.83 5.09 31.78
CA GLU A 559 -10.86 6.54 31.51
C GLU A 559 -9.50 7.22 31.26
N ASP A 560 -9.63 8.41 30.63
CA ASP A 560 -8.83 9.63 30.78
C ASP A 560 -7.29 9.59 30.64
N ASP A 561 -6.77 10.24 29.60
CA ASP A 561 -6.06 11.51 29.84
C ASP A 561 -5.90 12.36 28.57
N ALA A 562 -6.06 13.66 28.76
CA ALA A 562 -5.96 14.70 27.74
C ALA A 562 -4.49 15.02 27.43
N GLY A 563 -4.12 15.00 26.15
CA GLY A 563 -2.79 15.40 25.68
C GLY A 563 -2.88 16.24 24.41
N ALA A 564 -3.12 17.54 24.58
CA ALA A 564 -3.22 18.53 23.53
C ALA A 564 -1.94 18.59 22.65
N ALA A 565 -2.07 18.27 21.36
CA ALA A 565 -1.07 18.59 20.36
C ALA A 565 -1.38 19.97 19.76
N MET A 566 -0.46 20.92 20.00
CA MET A 566 -0.46 22.27 19.45
C MET A 566 -0.38 22.24 17.91
N CYS A 567 -1.50 22.55 17.25
CA CYS A 567 -1.46 23.13 15.90
C CYS A 567 -1.11 24.61 16.02
N ARG A 568 0.05 25.01 15.47
CA ARG A 568 0.31 26.43 15.18
C ARG A 568 -0.35 26.80 13.84
N PRO A 569 -1.02 27.96 13.76
CA PRO A 569 -1.68 28.42 12.55
C PRO A 569 -0.63 28.95 11.56
N ILE A 570 -0.82 28.62 10.28
CA ILE A 570 -0.18 29.35 9.18
C ILE A 570 -1.13 30.50 8.85
N GLY A 571 -0.74 31.71 9.25
CA GLY A 571 -1.33 32.94 8.74
C GLY A 571 -0.52 33.45 7.55
N GLY A 572 -1.19 34.17 6.65
CA GLY A 572 -0.60 34.82 5.49
C GLY A 572 -1.46 34.62 4.26
#